data_AF-A0A818IT64-F1
#
_entry.id   AF-A0A818IT64-F1
#
_cell.length_a   1.000
_cell.length_b   1.000
_cell.length_c   1.000
_cell.angle_alpha   90.00
_cell.angle_beta   90.00
_cell.angle_gamma   90.00
#
_symmetry.space_group_name_H-M   'P 1'
#
loop_
_entity.id
_entity.type
_entity.pdbx_description
1 polymer ?
#
loop_
_entity_poly.entity_id
_entity_poly.type
_entity_poly.pdbx_seq_one_letter_code
_entity_poly.pdbx_strand_id
1 'polypeptide(L)'
;MSSDSSVKSNVLAAFRLRGLDLKFDASQFLVELASTVPSASLTSWLDQLIDLLTKRNLSSSIVEKTLLTNVVQELRAQLSNDSHSEALFSVLNAFSIPKFIYSRSMKKFIEKDIDNDLFGTARTRSEVFWERYDLLLQRTLRHDVFSQVNLASGSSNTGQKYQLKTIEHLLAAGSKSEKIVVLGMLSQLHEAKYDLQDPTGVISLNLENATFHPGFYFENCFVLVEGQIDDGIFNVTGIGLPPPETAQNTRSYFGEINITGNTHDQSAKTKIRLKEIEEKSDDAFVFLSDVWLDDKKVMERIEQLFDGFADQPPFAFIFCGNFLSRPTANLYINDLSDAFKNFAKLVAKYPDICERTHFIFVPGPQDRHAPKIYPRAPFPSTINDILKKRIRHLHLATNPVRIQYCTQEIVIFREDLLQKLCRYCIKLPSDNLPMHLCHTLVTQAHLSPLPVYMTPIYWSYDHALHLYPLPDLIVVCDKFKSITDTIADCTIINPGSFAINKYCFKVYLPATREIEDSQITNM
;
A
#
# COMPACT_ATOMS: atom_id res chain seq x y z
N MET A 1 50.53 7.91 30.92
CA MET A 1 51.03 7.47 29.59
C MET A 1 50.89 5.96 29.33
N SER A 2 50.45 5.13 30.28
CA SER A 2 50.31 3.68 30.09
C SER A 2 48.91 3.21 29.60
N SER A 3 47.82 3.94 29.86
CA SER A 3 46.45 3.54 29.48
C SER A 3 46.15 3.65 27.98
N ASP A 4 46.50 4.77 27.34
CA ASP A 4 46.21 5.02 25.91
C ASP A 4 46.90 4.04 24.96
N SER A 5 48.11 3.59 25.31
CA SER A 5 48.86 2.63 24.48
C SER A 5 48.19 1.26 24.44
N SER A 6 47.55 0.85 25.54
CA SER A 6 46.85 -0.43 25.65
C SER A 6 45.53 -0.41 24.88
N VAL A 7 44.76 0.70 24.98
CA VAL A 7 43.49 0.85 24.25
C VAL A 7 43.73 0.87 22.74
N LYS A 8 44.77 1.59 22.29
CA LYS A 8 45.16 1.62 20.87
C LYS A 8 45.50 0.24 20.31
N SER A 9 46.24 -0.57 21.07
CA SER A 9 46.58 -1.94 20.65
C SER A 9 45.33 -2.81 20.53
N ASN A 10 44.38 -2.71 21.47
CA ASN A 10 43.15 -3.49 21.47
C ASN A 10 42.23 -3.13 20.29
N VAL A 11 42.06 -1.84 20.01
CA VAL A 11 41.26 -1.34 18.88
C VAL A 11 41.82 -1.85 17.55
N LEU A 12 43.14 -1.72 17.35
CA LEU A 12 43.78 -2.18 16.12
C LEU A 12 43.74 -3.70 15.97
N ALA A 13 43.87 -4.45 17.05
CA ALA A 13 43.78 -5.91 17.03
C ALA A 13 42.37 -6.39 16.68
N ALA A 14 41.31 -5.78 17.24
CA ALA A 14 39.92 -6.16 16.97
C ALA A 14 39.54 -6.02 15.49
N PHE A 15 39.93 -4.92 14.86
CA PHE A 15 39.66 -4.68 13.43
C PHE A 15 40.47 -5.63 12.53
N ARG A 16 41.75 -5.85 12.83
CA ARG A 16 42.60 -6.77 12.07
C ARG A 16 42.13 -8.22 12.14
N LEU A 17 41.62 -8.66 13.30
CA LEU A 17 41.03 -10.00 13.46
C LEU A 17 39.83 -10.24 12.53
N ARG A 18 39.17 -9.17 12.07
CA ARG A 18 38.02 -9.21 11.16
C ARG A 18 38.37 -8.76 9.73
N GLY A 19 39.66 -8.68 9.41
CA GLY A 19 40.14 -8.35 8.05
C GLY A 19 39.94 -6.89 7.65
N LEU A 20 39.78 -5.98 8.62
CA LEU A 20 39.61 -4.56 8.39
C LEU A 20 40.87 -3.78 8.82
N ASP A 21 41.28 -2.83 8.00
CA ASP A 21 42.37 -1.89 8.31
C ASP A 21 41.82 -0.47 8.47
N LEU A 22 42.25 0.22 9.53
CA LEU A 22 41.84 1.60 9.80
C LEU A 22 42.82 2.59 9.17
N LYS A 23 42.32 3.61 8.47
CA LYS A 23 43.15 4.78 8.12
C LYS A 23 43.64 5.49 9.39
N PHE A 24 44.75 6.22 9.29
CA PHE A 24 45.39 6.88 10.43
C PHE A 24 44.44 7.80 11.21
N ASP A 25 43.66 8.61 10.50
CA ASP A 25 42.66 9.54 11.05
C ASP A 25 41.46 8.82 11.67
N ALA A 26 41.02 7.70 11.07
CA ALA A 26 39.98 6.84 11.62
C ALA A 26 40.43 6.13 12.91
N SER A 27 41.69 5.65 12.94
CA SER A 27 42.29 5.03 14.11
C SER A 27 42.42 6.01 15.27
N GLN A 28 42.88 7.25 15.02
CA GLN A 28 42.95 8.27 16.07
C GLN A 28 41.58 8.58 16.65
N PHE A 29 40.58 8.80 15.79
CA PHE A 29 39.21 9.07 16.21
C PHE A 29 38.61 7.93 17.04
N LEU A 30 38.80 6.68 16.62
CA LEU A 30 38.24 5.52 17.32
C LEU A 30 38.93 5.29 18.68
N VAL A 31 40.23 5.52 18.78
CA VAL A 31 40.98 5.37 20.05
C VAL A 31 40.55 6.42 21.07
N GLU A 32 40.32 7.67 20.62
CA GLU A 32 39.78 8.73 21.47
C GLU A 32 38.40 8.35 22.03
N LEU A 33 37.52 7.83 21.18
CA LEU A 33 36.20 7.34 21.58
C LEU A 33 36.25 6.12 22.50
N ALA A 34 37.06 5.11 22.16
CA ALA A 34 37.24 3.89 22.93
C ALA A 34 37.77 4.19 24.35
N SER A 35 38.57 5.25 24.50
CA SER A 35 39.08 5.69 25.81
C SER A 35 38.00 6.25 26.73
N THR A 36 36.83 6.60 26.19
CA THR A 36 35.66 7.04 26.97
C THR A 36 34.74 5.89 27.40
N VAL A 37 34.95 4.68 26.89
CA VAL A 37 34.15 3.48 27.19
C VAL A 37 34.79 2.72 28.37
N PRO A 38 34.01 2.25 29.36
CA PRO A 38 34.54 1.43 30.46
C PRO A 38 35.29 0.20 29.96
N SER A 39 36.43 -0.11 30.56
CA SER A 39 37.32 -1.21 30.12
C SER A 39 36.63 -2.59 30.10
N ALA A 40 35.63 -2.81 30.98
CA ALA A 40 34.86 -4.04 31.04
C ALA A 40 33.91 -4.26 29.85
N SER A 41 33.47 -3.19 29.17
CA SER A 41 32.52 -3.25 28.05
C SER A 41 33.16 -2.94 26.69
N LEU A 42 34.43 -2.53 26.67
CA LEU A 42 35.14 -2.12 25.46
C LEU A 42 35.13 -3.18 24.36
N THR A 43 35.40 -4.45 24.70
CA THR A 43 35.43 -5.54 23.70
C THR A 43 34.07 -5.75 23.05
N SER A 44 32.99 -5.81 23.85
CA SER A 44 31.63 -5.96 23.34
C SER A 44 31.19 -4.78 22.48
N TRP A 45 31.60 -3.56 22.84
CA TRP A 45 31.31 -2.36 22.07
C TRP A 45 32.02 -2.38 20.70
N LEU A 46 33.28 -2.82 20.66
CA LEU A 46 34.03 -2.98 19.41
C LEU A 46 33.43 -4.06 18.52
N ASP A 47 32.99 -5.18 19.07
CA ASP A 47 32.33 -6.25 18.30
C ASP A 47 31.04 -5.76 17.63
N GLN A 48 30.17 -5.05 18.36
CA GLN A 48 28.94 -4.47 17.80
C GLN A 48 29.21 -3.48 16.66
N LEU A 49 30.23 -2.64 16.83
CA LEU A 49 30.62 -1.65 15.82
C LEU A 49 31.16 -2.35 14.56
N ILE A 50 31.96 -3.41 14.71
CA ILE A 50 32.47 -4.18 13.57
C ILE A 50 31.35 -4.98 12.89
N ASP A 51 30.38 -5.50 13.63
CA ASP A 51 29.20 -6.16 13.05
C ASP A 51 28.37 -5.20 12.19
N LEU A 52 28.17 -3.95 12.63
CA LEU A 52 27.51 -2.92 11.82
C LEU A 52 28.31 -2.56 10.56
N LEU A 53 29.64 -2.52 10.66
CA LEU A 53 30.51 -2.28 9.50
C LEU A 53 30.45 -3.42 8.48
N THR A 54 30.45 -4.67 8.94
CA THR A 54 30.44 -5.86 8.06
C THR A 54 29.07 -6.16 7.45
N LYS A 55 27.97 -5.75 8.10
CA LYS A 55 26.62 -5.77 7.50
C LYS A 55 26.47 -4.80 6.32
N ARG A 56 27.33 -3.78 6.24
CA ARG A 56 27.38 -2.90 5.07
C ARG A 56 28.21 -3.59 3.99
N ASN A 57 27.71 -3.59 2.75
CA ASN A 57 28.48 -4.08 1.59
C ASN A 57 29.65 -3.12 1.30
N LEU A 58 30.73 -3.24 2.07
CA LEU A 58 31.92 -2.40 1.95
C LEU A 58 32.61 -2.66 0.60
N SER A 59 32.98 -1.59 -0.10
CA SER A 59 33.73 -1.67 -1.36
C SER A 59 35.23 -1.92 -1.17
N SER A 60 35.75 -1.79 0.05
CA SER A 60 37.16 -2.06 0.39
C SER A 60 37.31 -2.48 1.86
N SER A 61 38.43 -3.15 2.19
CA SER A 61 38.82 -3.52 3.56
C SER A 61 39.38 -2.36 4.38
N ILE A 62 39.58 -1.18 3.76
CA ILE A 62 40.10 0.01 4.44
C ILE A 62 38.93 0.87 4.92
N VAL A 63 38.87 1.09 6.23
CA VAL A 63 37.81 1.87 6.88
C VAL A 63 38.23 3.33 7.05
N GLU A 64 37.47 4.22 6.42
CA GLU A 64 37.67 5.68 6.49
C GLU A 64 36.94 6.31 7.68
N LYS A 65 37.42 7.48 8.13
CA LYS A 65 36.86 8.19 9.28
C LYS A 65 35.40 8.59 9.08
N THR A 66 35.00 8.97 7.87
CA THR A 66 33.61 9.34 7.52
C THR A 66 32.64 8.18 7.74
N LEU A 67 32.98 7.01 7.20
CA LEU A 67 32.21 5.78 7.40
C LEU A 67 32.12 5.40 8.89
N LEU A 68 33.25 5.44 9.59
CA LEU A 68 33.32 5.13 11.02
C LEU A 68 32.47 6.09 11.85
N THR A 69 32.48 7.38 11.52
CA THR A 69 31.69 8.41 12.21
C THR A 69 30.20 8.14 12.05
N ASN A 70 29.75 7.78 10.86
CA ASN A 70 28.35 7.43 10.60
C ASN A 70 27.93 6.18 11.39
N VAL A 71 28.76 5.15 11.42
CA VAL A 71 28.46 3.91 12.18
C VAL A 71 28.47 4.16 13.69
N VAL A 72 29.38 4.97 14.20
CA VAL A 72 29.38 5.35 15.63
C VAL A 72 28.15 6.18 15.98
N GLN A 73 27.72 7.10 15.12
CA GLN A 73 26.49 7.85 15.30
C GLN A 73 25.26 6.93 15.29
N GLU A 74 25.23 5.95 14.39
CA GLU A 74 24.18 4.93 14.34
C GLU A 74 24.17 4.04 15.59
N LEU A 75 25.33 3.55 16.03
CA LEU A 75 25.44 2.76 17.26
C LEU A 75 25.00 3.57 18.49
N ARG A 76 25.36 4.85 18.54
CA ARG A 76 24.88 5.78 19.58
C ARG A 76 23.38 6.02 19.48
N ALA A 77 22.84 6.16 18.27
CA ALA A 77 21.41 6.25 18.04
C ALA A 77 20.70 4.97 18.50
N GLN A 78 21.22 3.78 18.18
CA GLN A 78 20.67 2.50 18.64
C GLN A 78 20.70 2.37 20.16
N LEU A 79 21.79 2.79 20.82
CA LEU A 79 21.94 2.74 22.28
C LEU A 79 21.13 3.83 23.01
N SER A 80 20.90 5.00 22.38
CA SER A 80 20.01 6.04 22.91
C SER A 80 18.53 5.78 22.58
N ASN A 81 18.25 4.97 21.56
CA ASN A 81 16.91 4.65 21.05
C ASN A 81 16.37 3.31 21.58
N ASP A 82 16.76 2.91 22.79
CA ASP A 82 15.93 1.98 23.60
C ASP A 82 14.54 2.60 23.93
N SER A 83 14.29 3.83 23.44
CA SER A 83 13.02 4.53 23.34
C SER A 83 12.51 4.73 21.90
N HIS A 84 12.78 3.82 20.95
CA HIS A 84 11.76 3.61 19.90
C HIS A 84 10.58 2.91 20.57
N SER A 85 9.68 3.69 21.18
CA SER A 85 8.31 3.23 21.39
C SER A 85 7.83 2.75 20.03
N GLU A 86 7.80 1.44 19.81
CA GLU A 86 7.32 0.85 18.57
C GLU A 86 5.97 1.49 18.27
N ALA A 87 5.91 2.27 17.19
CA ALA A 87 4.71 3.06 16.92
C ALA A 87 3.53 2.11 16.72
N LEU A 88 2.63 2.09 17.71
CA LEU A 88 1.43 1.25 17.70
C LEU A 88 0.48 1.69 16.58
N PHE A 89 0.49 2.98 16.26
CA PHE A 89 -0.42 3.56 15.29
C PHE A 89 0.29 4.64 14.45
N SER A 90 0.15 4.53 13.13
CA SER A 90 0.68 5.51 12.17
C SER A 90 -0.31 5.75 11.03
N VAL A 91 -0.47 7.01 10.64
CA VAL A 91 -1.23 7.41 9.43
C VAL A 91 -0.22 7.84 8.36
N LEU A 92 -0.13 7.05 7.30
CA LEU A 92 0.88 7.18 6.24
C LEU A 92 0.23 7.80 5.01
N ASN A 93 0.65 9.02 4.68
CA ASN A 93 0.21 9.70 3.49
C ASN A 93 0.84 9.06 2.24
N ALA A 94 0.11 9.09 1.13
CA ALA A 94 0.51 8.46 -0.12
C ALA A 94 1.83 9.03 -0.69
N PHE A 95 2.08 10.33 -0.51
CA PHE A 95 3.33 10.97 -0.95
C PHE A 95 4.54 10.62 -0.09
N SER A 96 4.35 10.00 1.08
CA SER A 96 5.45 9.53 1.95
C SER A 96 5.73 8.03 1.80
N ILE A 97 4.99 7.31 0.96
CA ILE A 97 5.20 5.88 0.76
C ILE A 97 6.51 5.68 -0.02
N PRO A 98 7.46 4.86 0.48
CA PRO A 98 8.72 4.58 -0.20
C PRO A 98 8.47 3.81 -1.49
N LYS A 99 9.29 4.10 -2.51
CA LYS A 99 9.17 3.44 -3.81
C LYS A 99 10.04 2.20 -3.86
N PHE A 100 9.40 1.03 -3.90
CA PHE A 100 10.07 -0.25 -4.15
C PHE A 100 9.74 -0.77 -5.54
N ILE A 101 10.75 -1.20 -6.29
CA ILE A 101 10.58 -1.78 -7.63
C ILE A 101 11.13 -3.20 -7.64
N TYR A 102 10.38 -4.11 -8.24
CA TYR A 102 10.83 -5.48 -8.45
C TYR A 102 11.91 -5.53 -9.55
N SER A 103 13.07 -6.09 -9.22
CA SER A 103 14.13 -6.36 -10.19
C SER A 103 14.04 -7.80 -10.69
N ARG A 104 13.75 -7.98 -11.98
CA ARG A 104 13.71 -9.30 -12.62
C ARG A 104 15.04 -10.05 -12.52
N SER A 105 16.16 -9.35 -12.66
CA SER A 105 17.50 -9.96 -12.63
C SER A 105 17.87 -10.44 -11.23
N MET A 106 17.58 -9.63 -10.21
CA MET A 106 17.90 -9.98 -8.84
C MET A 106 16.82 -10.82 -8.15
N LYS A 107 15.59 -10.84 -8.69
CA LYS A 107 14.39 -11.44 -8.10
C LYS A 107 14.07 -10.89 -6.70
N LYS A 108 14.23 -9.57 -6.50
CA LYS A 108 14.02 -8.87 -5.22
C LYS A 108 13.41 -7.50 -5.47
N PHE A 109 12.79 -6.93 -4.45
CA PHE A 109 12.44 -5.51 -4.43
C PHE A 109 13.66 -4.66 -4.06
N ILE A 110 13.83 -3.54 -4.76
CA ILE A 110 14.87 -2.56 -4.50
C ILE A 110 14.18 -1.23 -4.23
N GLU A 111 14.58 -0.57 -3.16
CA GLU A 111 14.18 0.82 -2.91
C GLU A 111 14.79 1.75 -3.97
N LYS A 112 13.98 2.67 -4.47
CA LYS A 112 14.41 3.73 -5.38
C LYS A 112 14.05 5.08 -4.81
N ASP A 113 14.97 6.02 -4.99
CA ASP A 113 14.68 7.42 -4.73
C ASP A 113 13.53 7.90 -5.61
N ILE A 114 12.60 8.62 -4.98
CA ILE A 114 11.50 9.28 -5.68
C ILE A 114 12.01 10.64 -6.11
N ASP A 115 11.95 10.92 -7.41
CA ASP A 115 12.09 12.29 -7.87
C ASP A 115 10.87 13.07 -7.36
N ASN A 116 11.13 14.12 -6.57
CA ASN A 116 10.07 14.92 -5.93
C ASN A 116 9.25 15.73 -6.95
N ASP A 117 9.53 15.59 -8.24
CA ASP A 117 8.71 16.14 -9.31
C ASP A 117 7.39 15.36 -9.50
N LEU A 118 6.28 16.07 -9.27
CA LEU A 118 4.93 15.58 -9.55
C LEU A 118 4.69 15.36 -11.05
N PHE A 119 5.41 16.08 -11.91
CA PHE A 119 5.24 16.07 -13.36
C PHE A 119 6.27 15.18 -14.04
N GLY A 120 6.08 13.86 -13.90
CA GLY A 120 6.95 12.86 -14.51
C GLY A 120 7.11 13.00 -16.03
N THR A 121 8.18 12.41 -16.54
CA THR A 121 8.50 12.42 -17.99
C THR A 121 7.69 11.38 -18.75
N ALA A 122 7.75 11.40 -20.09
CA ALA A 122 7.19 10.35 -20.93
C ALA A 122 7.74 8.95 -20.57
N ARG A 123 8.99 8.87 -20.11
CA ARG A 123 9.61 7.63 -19.62
C ARG A 123 8.94 7.16 -18.33
N THR A 124 8.70 8.06 -17.38
CA THR A 124 8.02 7.75 -16.11
C THR A 124 6.64 7.15 -16.37
N ARG A 125 5.91 7.65 -17.38
CA ARG A 125 4.63 7.05 -17.81
C ARG A 125 4.78 5.60 -18.27
N SER A 126 5.78 5.30 -19.10
CA SER A 126 6.01 3.92 -19.58
C SER A 126 6.43 2.99 -18.45
N GLU A 127 7.25 3.48 -17.52
CA GLU A 127 7.71 2.74 -16.35
C GLU A 127 6.56 2.30 -15.46
N VAL A 128 5.47 3.09 -15.32
CA VAL A 128 4.26 2.67 -14.59
C VAL A 128 3.73 1.31 -15.07
N PHE A 129 3.57 1.14 -16.38
CA PHE A 129 3.01 -0.09 -16.94
C PHE A 129 4.01 -1.25 -16.89
N TRP A 130 5.31 -0.98 -17.05
CA TRP A 130 6.35 -1.99 -16.86
C TRP A 130 6.44 -2.48 -15.42
N GLU A 131 6.41 -1.57 -14.45
CA GLU A 131 6.46 -1.89 -13.03
C GLU A 131 5.24 -2.73 -12.62
N ARG A 132 4.03 -2.36 -13.06
CA ARG A 132 2.80 -3.15 -12.84
C ARG A 132 2.87 -4.53 -13.50
N TYR A 133 3.34 -4.61 -14.75
CA TYR A 133 3.51 -5.90 -15.43
C TYR A 133 4.50 -6.81 -14.70
N ASP A 134 5.66 -6.28 -14.29
CA ASP A 134 6.71 -7.04 -13.60
C ASP A 134 6.20 -7.61 -12.27
N LEU A 135 5.48 -6.80 -11.51
CA LEU A 135 4.86 -7.18 -10.24
C LEU A 135 3.81 -8.28 -10.45
N LEU A 136 2.96 -8.18 -11.48
CA LEU A 136 1.94 -9.20 -11.73
C LEU A 136 2.54 -10.48 -12.33
N LEU A 137 3.56 -10.37 -13.17
CA LEU A 137 4.26 -11.51 -13.76
C LEU A 137 4.96 -12.35 -12.69
N GLN A 138 5.77 -11.72 -11.84
CA GLN A 138 6.49 -12.44 -10.77
C GLN A 138 5.53 -13.13 -9.80
N ARG A 139 4.39 -12.51 -9.49
CA ARG A 139 3.34 -13.08 -8.65
C ARG A 139 2.66 -14.27 -9.33
N THR A 140 2.32 -14.12 -10.61
CA THR A 140 1.66 -15.16 -11.40
C THR A 140 2.54 -16.39 -11.54
N LEU A 141 3.84 -16.21 -11.80
CA LEU A 141 4.81 -17.31 -11.95
C LEU A 141 5.01 -18.13 -10.67
N ARG A 142 4.69 -17.56 -9.50
CA ARG A 142 4.71 -18.29 -8.22
C ARG A 142 3.45 -19.07 -7.92
N HIS A 143 2.34 -18.76 -8.60
CA HIS A 143 1.10 -19.48 -8.38
C HIS A 143 1.23 -20.95 -8.82
N ASP A 144 0.60 -21.86 -8.09
CA ASP A 144 0.79 -23.31 -8.26
C ASP A 144 0.55 -23.79 -9.68
N VAL A 145 -0.43 -23.26 -10.41
CA VAL A 145 -0.72 -23.69 -11.78
C VAL A 145 0.35 -23.27 -12.81
N PHE A 146 1.17 -22.26 -12.50
CA PHE A 146 2.24 -21.72 -13.36
C PHE A 146 3.65 -22.06 -12.87
N SER A 147 3.78 -22.46 -11.60
CA SER A 147 5.07 -22.86 -11.03
C SER A 147 5.62 -24.10 -11.73
N GLN A 148 6.89 -24.02 -12.13
CA GLN A 148 7.65 -25.21 -12.55
C GLN A 148 7.78 -26.14 -11.34
N VAL A 149 7.59 -27.44 -11.54
CA VAL A 149 7.72 -28.43 -10.47
C VAL A 149 9.12 -28.30 -9.88
N ASN A 150 9.20 -27.83 -8.63
CA ASN A 150 10.42 -27.98 -7.84
C ASN A 150 10.56 -29.48 -7.57
N LEU A 151 11.56 -30.13 -8.18
CA LEU A 151 11.92 -31.54 -7.90
C LEU A 151 12.20 -31.82 -6.41
N ALA A 152 12.34 -30.78 -5.58
CA ALA A 152 12.60 -30.86 -4.14
C ALA A 152 11.34 -30.95 -3.26
N SER A 153 10.15 -30.60 -3.75
CA SER A 153 8.89 -30.72 -2.99
C SER A 153 8.08 -31.89 -3.56
N GLY A 154 8.10 -33.03 -2.86
CA GLY A 154 7.40 -34.27 -3.24
C GLY A 154 5.87 -34.21 -3.27
N SER A 155 5.28 -33.03 -3.49
CA SER A 155 3.84 -32.86 -3.68
C SER A 155 3.47 -33.11 -5.15
N SER A 156 2.91 -34.29 -5.41
CA SER A 156 2.29 -34.66 -6.68
C SER A 156 0.98 -33.91 -6.89
N ASN A 157 1.01 -32.62 -7.21
CA ASN A 157 -0.19 -31.92 -7.69
C ASN A 157 -0.44 -32.34 -9.15
N THR A 158 -1.41 -33.24 -9.35
CA THR A 158 -1.83 -33.81 -10.65
C THR A 158 -2.70 -32.86 -11.49
N GLY A 159 -2.71 -31.56 -11.17
CA GLY A 159 -3.47 -30.56 -11.91
C GLY A 159 -2.80 -30.15 -13.22
N GLN A 160 -3.59 -29.65 -14.17
CA GLN A 160 -3.08 -29.09 -15.43
C GLN A 160 -2.15 -27.90 -15.13
N LYS A 161 -0.90 -28.02 -15.55
CA LYS A 161 0.11 -26.96 -15.44
C LYS A 161 0.10 -26.14 -16.73
N TYR A 162 0.21 -24.82 -16.59
CA TYR A 162 0.29 -23.90 -17.72
C TYR A 162 1.68 -23.26 -17.76
N GLN A 163 2.21 -23.10 -18.97
CA GLN A 163 3.44 -22.34 -19.18
C GLN A 163 3.09 -21.00 -19.82
N LEU A 164 3.44 -19.91 -19.15
CA LEU A 164 3.30 -18.57 -19.75
C LEU A 164 4.26 -18.42 -20.92
N LYS A 165 3.75 -17.90 -22.02
CA LYS A 165 4.54 -17.49 -23.20
C LYS A 165 4.49 -15.98 -23.36
N THR A 166 5.53 -15.43 -23.96
CA THR A 166 5.58 -14.02 -24.36
C THR A 166 4.92 -13.84 -25.73
N ILE A 167 4.50 -12.61 -26.04
CA ILE A 167 3.93 -12.30 -27.35
C ILE A 167 4.97 -12.48 -28.46
N GLU A 168 6.24 -12.14 -28.23
CA GLU A 168 7.31 -12.43 -29.20
C GLU A 168 7.40 -13.93 -29.55
N HIS A 169 7.23 -14.82 -28.57
CA HIS A 169 7.22 -16.25 -28.82
C HIS A 169 6.05 -16.66 -29.73
N LEU A 170 4.87 -16.07 -29.51
CA LEU A 170 3.70 -16.28 -30.36
C LEU A 170 3.97 -15.88 -31.82
N LEU A 171 4.52 -14.68 -32.01
CA LEU A 171 4.80 -14.12 -33.34
C LEU A 171 5.88 -14.92 -34.09
N ALA A 172 6.85 -15.51 -33.36
CA ALA A 172 7.91 -16.32 -33.94
C ALA A 172 7.49 -17.77 -34.26
N ALA A 173 6.57 -18.35 -33.47
CA ALA A 173 6.19 -19.76 -33.58
C ALA A 173 5.26 -20.07 -34.76
N GLY A 174 4.59 -19.06 -35.34
CA GLY A 174 3.59 -19.23 -36.41
C GLY A 174 2.31 -19.94 -35.94
N SER A 175 1.45 -20.36 -36.88
CA SER A 175 0.10 -20.91 -36.63
C SER A 175 0.05 -22.33 -36.02
N LYS A 176 1.00 -22.71 -35.15
CA LYS A 176 0.96 -24.05 -34.51
C LYS A 176 -0.07 -24.07 -33.37
N SER A 177 -1.07 -24.94 -33.53
CA SER A 177 -2.25 -25.15 -32.68
C SER A 177 -1.95 -25.81 -31.32
N GLU A 178 -1.12 -25.18 -30.49
CA GLU A 178 -1.08 -25.49 -29.06
C GLU A 178 -1.96 -24.50 -28.29
N LYS A 179 -2.55 -24.94 -27.17
CA LYS A 179 -3.22 -24.03 -26.24
C LYS A 179 -2.16 -23.22 -25.51
N ILE A 180 -2.20 -21.90 -25.66
CA ILE A 180 -1.18 -21.00 -25.11
C ILE A 180 -1.84 -20.07 -24.09
N VAL A 181 -1.11 -19.78 -23.01
CA VAL A 181 -1.50 -18.79 -22.01
C VAL A 181 -0.49 -17.64 -22.01
N VAL A 182 -1.00 -16.42 -22.13
CA VAL A 182 -0.19 -15.18 -22.13
C VAL A 182 -0.68 -14.24 -21.05
N LEU A 183 0.25 -13.68 -20.28
CA LEU A 183 0.00 -12.53 -19.43
C LEU A 183 0.30 -11.27 -20.25
N GLY A 184 -0.68 -10.38 -20.36
CA GLY A 184 -0.50 -9.09 -21.05
C GLY A 184 -1.51 -8.04 -20.60
N MET A 185 -1.30 -6.82 -21.04
CA MET A 185 -2.18 -5.68 -20.83
C MET A 185 -3.17 -5.58 -22.00
N LEU A 186 -4.46 -5.47 -21.71
CA LEU A 186 -5.45 -5.17 -22.74
C LEU A 186 -5.29 -3.75 -23.26
N SER A 187 -5.39 -3.56 -24.56
CA SER A 187 -5.38 -2.25 -25.21
C SER A 187 -6.43 -2.20 -26.31
N GLN A 188 -6.85 -0.99 -26.66
CA GLN A 188 -7.84 -0.75 -27.71
C GLN A 188 -7.29 0.32 -28.66
N LEU A 189 -6.55 -0.11 -29.67
CA LEU A 189 -5.95 0.80 -30.66
C LEU A 189 -6.98 1.32 -31.67
N HIS A 190 -8.01 0.50 -31.95
CA HIS A 190 -9.13 0.83 -32.83
C HIS A 190 -10.45 0.54 -32.14
N GLU A 191 -11.49 1.29 -32.49
CA GLU A 191 -12.83 1.10 -31.90
C GLU A 191 -13.30 -0.35 -32.06
N ALA A 192 -13.73 -0.95 -30.94
CA ALA A 192 -14.18 -2.33 -30.83
C ALA A 192 -13.16 -3.42 -31.25
N LYS A 193 -11.88 -3.09 -31.43
CA LYS A 193 -10.80 -4.06 -31.63
C LYS A 193 -9.83 -4.03 -30.45
N TYR A 194 -9.57 -5.20 -29.89
CA TYR A 194 -8.74 -5.33 -28.71
C TYR A 194 -7.43 -5.99 -29.07
N ASP A 195 -6.35 -5.49 -28.47
CA ASP A 195 -5.01 -6.04 -28.62
C ASP A 195 -4.46 -6.37 -27.24
N LEU A 196 -3.62 -7.40 -27.17
CA LEU A 196 -2.86 -7.76 -25.98
C LEU A 196 -1.43 -7.25 -26.14
N GLN A 197 -0.89 -6.63 -25.10
CA GLN A 197 0.47 -6.09 -25.08
C GLN A 197 1.29 -6.66 -23.91
N ASP A 198 2.52 -7.03 -24.17
CA ASP A 198 3.55 -7.30 -23.15
C ASP A 198 4.82 -6.53 -23.52
N PRO A 199 5.90 -6.56 -22.71
CA PRO A 199 7.14 -5.86 -23.04
C PRO A 199 7.84 -6.34 -24.33
N THR A 200 7.39 -7.44 -24.93
CA THR A 200 8.01 -8.07 -26.11
C THR A 200 7.23 -7.82 -27.41
N GLY A 201 5.95 -7.46 -27.35
CA GLY A 201 5.16 -7.18 -28.55
C GLY A 201 3.69 -6.89 -28.30
N VAL A 202 2.93 -6.85 -29.40
CA VAL A 202 1.48 -6.64 -29.44
C VAL A 202 0.86 -7.67 -30.38
N ILE A 203 -0.30 -8.21 -30.02
CA ILE A 203 -1.08 -9.14 -30.87
C ILE A 203 -2.57 -8.84 -30.78
N SER A 204 -3.28 -8.86 -31.92
CA SER A 204 -4.72 -8.63 -31.96
C SER A 204 -5.51 -9.81 -31.41
N LEU A 205 -6.56 -9.52 -30.65
CA LEU A 205 -7.42 -10.50 -30.02
C LEU A 205 -8.74 -10.65 -30.76
N ASN A 206 -9.17 -11.90 -30.94
CA ASN A 206 -10.56 -12.22 -31.24
C ASN A 206 -11.25 -12.70 -29.96
N LEU A 207 -12.23 -11.94 -29.48
CA LEU A 207 -12.96 -12.18 -28.23
C LEU A 207 -14.36 -12.81 -28.43
N GLU A 208 -14.77 -13.12 -29.67
CA GLU A 208 -16.13 -13.57 -29.99
C GLU A 208 -16.56 -14.81 -29.18
N ASN A 209 -15.63 -15.76 -28.99
CA ASN A 209 -15.88 -17.02 -28.28
C ASN A 209 -15.23 -17.05 -26.87
N ALA A 210 -14.79 -15.90 -26.37
CA ALA A 210 -14.06 -15.83 -25.11
C ALA A 210 -14.97 -16.05 -23.89
N THR A 211 -14.57 -16.97 -23.02
CA THR A 211 -15.16 -17.12 -21.68
C THR A 211 -14.48 -16.19 -20.70
N PHE A 212 -15.25 -15.33 -20.03
CA PHE A 212 -14.74 -14.36 -19.06
C PHE A 212 -14.88 -14.92 -17.64
N HIS A 213 -13.77 -15.01 -16.91
CA HIS A 213 -13.76 -15.37 -15.49
C HIS A 213 -14.12 -14.17 -14.59
N PRO A 214 -14.39 -14.36 -13.29
CA PRO A 214 -14.75 -13.26 -12.40
C PRO A 214 -13.75 -12.09 -12.39
N GLY A 215 -14.28 -10.87 -12.31
CA GLY A 215 -13.55 -9.60 -12.45
C GLY A 215 -14.15 -8.65 -13.48
N PHE A 216 -13.59 -7.44 -13.55
CA PHE A 216 -13.85 -6.45 -14.59
C PHE A 216 -12.68 -6.43 -15.58
N TYR A 217 -12.99 -6.38 -16.87
CA TYR A 217 -12.02 -6.34 -17.97
C TYR A 217 -12.21 -5.04 -18.73
N PHE A 218 -11.17 -4.23 -18.84
CA PHE A 218 -11.21 -2.89 -19.42
C PHE A 218 -9.84 -2.57 -20.03
N GLU A 219 -9.75 -1.48 -20.77
CA GLU A 219 -8.48 -1.02 -21.34
C GLU A 219 -7.42 -0.84 -20.25
N ASN A 220 -6.16 -1.18 -20.53
CA ASN A 220 -5.01 -1.10 -19.64
C ASN A 220 -5.04 -2.01 -18.40
N CYS A 221 -6.02 -2.91 -18.27
CA CYS A 221 -5.97 -3.97 -17.25
C CYS A 221 -5.07 -5.13 -17.70
N PHE A 222 -4.40 -5.78 -16.75
CA PHE A 222 -3.59 -6.95 -17.03
C PHE A 222 -4.42 -8.22 -16.91
N VAL A 223 -4.28 -9.12 -17.88
CA VAL A 223 -5.09 -10.32 -18.03
C VAL A 223 -4.23 -11.52 -18.42
N LEU A 224 -4.71 -12.70 -18.03
CA LEU A 224 -4.29 -13.97 -18.57
C LEU A 224 -5.26 -14.37 -19.68
N VAL A 225 -4.72 -14.60 -20.87
CA VAL A 225 -5.50 -14.98 -22.05
C VAL A 225 -5.08 -16.39 -22.47
N GLU A 226 -6.04 -17.32 -22.51
CA GLU A 226 -5.89 -18.66 -23.08
C GLU A 226 -6.47 -18.66 -24.50
N GLY A 227 -5.75 -19.24 -25.45
CA GLY A 227 -6.23 -19.37 -26.81
C GLY A 227 -5.22 -19.99 -27.78
N GLN A 228 -5.47 -19.77 -29.05
CA GLN A 228 -4.63 -20.23 -30.16
C GLN A 228 -4.44 -19.11 -31.18
N ILE A 229 -3.30 -19.12 -31.88
CA ILE A 229 -3.04 -18.18 -32.97
C ILE A 229 -3.57 -18.78 -34.27
N ASP A 230 -4.32 -17.98 -35.02
CA ASP A 230 -4.73 -18.27 -36.39
C ASP A 230 -4.54 -17.02 -37.24
N ASP A 231 -3.80 -17.14 -38.34
CA ASP A 231 -3.48 -16.03 -39.26
C ASP A 231 -3.04 -14.72 -38.58
N GLY A 232 -2.21 -14.83 -37.54
CA GLY A 232 -1.68 -13.67 -36.81
C GLY A 232 -2.65 -13.01 -35.83
N ILE A 233 -3.85 -13.57 -35.67
CA ILE A 233 -4.87 -13.17 -34.69
C ILE A 233 -4.90 -14.20 -33.56
N PHE A 234 -4.96 -13.74 -32.32
CA PHE A 234 -5.09 -14.62 -31.16
C PHE A 234 -6.57 -14.88 -30.86
N ASN A 235 -7.05 -16.08 -31.19
CA ASN A 235 -8.40 -16.53 -30.92
C ASN A 235 -8.53 -16.94 -29.45
N VAL A 236 -9.23 -16.11 -28.66
CA VAL A 236 -9.35 -16.27 -27.22
C VAL A 236 -10.42 -17.29 -26.87
N THR A 237 -10.05 -18.31 -26.10
CA THR A 237 -11.00 -19.27 -25.51
C THR A 237 -11.38 -18.89 -24.08
N GLY A 238 -10.43 -18.34 -23.31
CA GLY A 238 -10.62 -17.96 -21.92
C GLY A 238 -9.84 -16.70 -21.56
N ILE A 239 -10.44 -15.83 -20.77
CA ILE A 239 -9.80 -14.62 -20.25
C ILE A 239 -10.05 -14.50 -18.74
N GLY A 240 -8.97 -14.32 -17.99
CA GLY A 240 -8.98 -14.24 -16.53
C GLY A 240 -8.06 -13.14 -16.03
N LEU A 241 -8.28 -12.68 -14.80
CA LEU A 241 -7.33 -11.79 -14.13
C LEU A 241 -6.16 -12.61 -13.52
N PRO A 242 -4.96 -12.03 -13.36
CA PRO A 242 -3.83 -12.71 -12.73
C PRO A 242 -4.19 -13.19 -11.32
N PRO A 243 -3.74 -14.38 -10.88
CA PRO A 243 -4.11 -14.91 -9.58
C PRO A 243 -3.65 -13.99 -8.44
N PRO A 244 -4.45 -13.85 -7.37
CA PRO A 244 -4.04 -13.13 -6.18
C PRO A 244 -2.96 -13.92 -5.41
N GLU A 245 -2.19 -13.24 -4.56
CA GLU A 245 -1.20 -13.87 -3.66
C GLU A 245 -1.41 -13.34 -2.25
N THR A 246 -1.46 -14.23 -1.26
CA THR A 246 -1.60 -13.84 0.15
C THR A 246 -0.36 -13.09 0.62
N ALA A 247 -0.53 -12.17 1.56
CA ALA A 247 0.59 -11.42 2.14
C ALA A 247 1.61 -12.35 2.82
N GLN A 248 1.16 -13.49 3.37
CA GLN A 248 2.02 -14.52 3.95
C GLN A 248 2.93 -15.15 2.90
N ASN A 249 2.37 -15.52 1.74
CA ASN A 249 3.16 -16.05 0.63
C ASN A 249 4.15 -15.00 0.13
N THR A 250 3.74 -13.74 -0.05
CA THR A 250 4.69 -12.68 -0.46
C THR A 250 5.87 -12.58 0.52
N ARG A 251 5.62 -12.60 1.83
CA ARG A 251 6.68 -12.53 2.86
C ARG A 251 7.61 -13.74 2.86
N SER A 252 7.13 -14.95 2.54
CA SER A 252 8.01 -16.12 2.49
C SER A 252 9.08 -16.02 1.39
N TYR A 253 8.82 -15.24 0.33
CA TYR A 253 9.78 -15.00 -0.75
C TYR A 253 10.66 -13.76 -0.52
N PHE A 254 10.10 -12.67 0.01
CA PHE A 254 10.80 -11.38 0.10
C PHE A 254 11.26 -11.02 1.52
N GLY A 255 10.94 -11.84 2.52
CA GLY A 255 11.30 -11.61 3.91
C GLY A 255 10.52 -10.45 4.52
N GLU A 256 11.21 -9.66 5.35
CA GLU A 256 10.60 -8.71 6.29
C GLU A 256 10.71 -7.25 5.83
N ILE A 257 10.89 -7.02 4.52
CA ILE A 257 11.05 -5.68 3.95
C ILE A 257 9.83 -4.81 4.31
N ASN A 258 10.08 -3.62 4.85
CA ASN A 258 9.05 -2.63 5.13
C ASN A 258 8.67 -1.86 3.86
N ILE A 259 7.84 -2.48 3.02
CA ILE A 259 7.37 -1.86 1.76
C ILE A 259 6.36 -0.73 2.04
N THR A 260 5.73 -0.71 3.22
CA THR A 260 4.73 0.31 3.57
C THR A 260 5.33 1.63 4.04
N GLY A 261 6.61 1.65 4.43
CA GLY A 261 7.31 2.87 4.84
C GLY A 261 6.82 3.44 6.17
N ASN A 262 6.28 2.59 7.03
CA ASN A 262 6.05 2.97 8.42
C ASN A 262 7.39 3.22 9.14
N THR A 263 7.34 3.70 10.38
CA THR A 263 8.52 4.09 11.17
C THR A 263 9.40 2.91 11.62
N HIS A 264 9.04 1.67 11.29
CA HIS A 264 9.81 0.48 11.69
C HIS A 264 10.87 0.13 10.64
N ASP A 265 12.03 -0.35 11.09
CA ASP A 265 13.10 -0.80 10.18
C ASP A 265 12.75 -2.08 9.40
N GLN A 266 11.78 -2.85 9.93
CA GLN A 266 11.26 -4.09 9.36
C GLN A 266 9.73 -4.09 9.42
N SER A 267 9.08 -4.96 8.65
CA SER A 267 7.62 -5.09 8.64
C SER A 267 7.05 -5.27 10.05
N ALA A 268 6.07 -4.43 10.42
CA ALA A 268 5.39 -4.53 11.72
C ALA A 268 4.75 -5.91 11.95
N LYS A 269 4.46 -6.66 10.88
CA LYS A 269 3.89 -8.01 10.92
C LYS A 269 4.74 -9.06 11.62
N THR A 270 6.04 -8.86 11.74
CA THR A 270 6.96 -9.82 12.38
C THR A 270 7.15 -9.53 13.87
N LYS A 271 6.64 -8.40 14.35
CA LYS A 271 6.81 -7.93 15.72
C LYS A 271 5.83 -8.62 16.67
N ILE A 272 6.35 -9.57 17.45
CA ILE A 272 5.57 -10.35 18.43
C ILE A 272 4.89 -9.44 19.45
N ARG A 273 5.60 -8.42 19.96
CA ARG A 273 5.05 -7.47 20.93
C ARG A 273 3.82 -6.72 20.40
N LEU A 274 3.87 -6.25 19.15
CA LEU A 274 2.73 -5.57 18.53
C LEU A 274 1.53 -6.52 18.41
N LYS A 275 1.78 -7.79 18.09
CA LYS A 275 0.74 -8.82 18.01
C LYS A 275 0.08 -9.07 19.37
N GLU A 276 0.85 -9.16 20.45
CA GLU A 276 0.30 -9.33 21.80
C GLU A 276 -0.54 -8.14 22.27
N ILE A 277 -0.19 -6.92 21.86
CA ILE A 277 -0.97 -5.70 22.16
C ILE A 277 -2.26 -5.71 21.35
N GLU A 278 -2.18 -6.04 20.06
CA GLU A 278 -3.33 -6.16 19.16
C GLU A 278 -4.38 -7.15 19.68
N GLU A 279 -3.96 -8.35 20.12
CA GLU A 279 -4.87 -9.40 20.60
C GLU A 279 -5.54 -9.08 21.95
N LYS A 280 -5.00 -8.12 22.71
CA LYS A 280 -5.54 -7.70 24.02
C LYS A 280 -6.31 -6.38 23.96
N SER A 281 -6.41 -5.78 22.78
CA SER A 281 -7.03 -4.46 22.61
C SER A 281 -8.55 -4.57 22.46
N ASP A 282 -9.26 -3.65 23.11
CA ASP A 282 -10.70 -3.42 22.89
C ASP A 282 -10.93 -2.25 21.91
N ASP A 283 -9.91 -1.86 21.14
CA ASP A 283 -9.98 -0.74 20.20
C ASP A 283 -11.00 -1.01 19.08
N ALA A 284 -11.64 0.05 18.59
CA ALA A 284 -12.56 -0.02 17.46
C ALA A 284 -12.25 1.09 16.43
N PHE A 285 -12.38 0.75 15.15
CA PHE A 285 -12.22 1.69 14.03
C PHE A 285 -13.55 1.87 13.31
N VAL A 286 -14.02 3.11 13.21
CA VAL A 286 -15.32 3.43 12.60
C VAL A 286 -15.12 4.09 11.24
N PHE A 287 -15.63 3.48 10.17
CA PHE A 287 -15.48 3.94 8.79
C PHE A 287 -16.79 4.52 8.25
N LEU A 288 -16.73 5.77 7.79
CA LEU A 288 -17.82 6.49 7.13
C LEU A 288 -17.38 6.99 5.76
N SER A 289 -18.28 7.00 4.77
CA SER A 289 -18.03 7.50 3.41
C SER A 289 -19.13 8.48 2.98
N ASP A 290 -18.81 9.45 2.12
CA ASP A 290 -19.73 10.51 1.66
C ASP A 290 -20.45 11.22 2.82
N VAL A 291 -19.65 11.80 3.72
CA VAL A 291 -20.12 12.49 4.91
C VAL A 291 -20.36 13.97 4.62
N TRP A 292 -21.54 14.31 4.10
CA TRP A 292 -21.93 15.67 3.74
C TRP A 292 -22.17 16.56 4.98
N LEU A 293 -21.16 17.34 5.36
CA LEU A 293 -21.18 18.19 6.56
C LEU A 293 -22.06 19.45 6.41
N ASP A 294 -22.47 19.78 5.19
CA ASP A 294 -23.45 20.82 4.87
C ASP A 294 -24.90 20.35 4.98
N ASP A 295 -25.14 19.04 5.04
CA ASP A 295 -26.48 18.48 5.24
C ASP A 295 -26.81 18.41 6.73
N LYS A 296 -27.86 19.14 7.13
CA LYS A 296 -28.34 19.17 8.52
C LYS A 296 -28.69 17.79 9.05
N LYS A 297 -29.32 16.93 8.23
CA LYS A 297 -29.70 15.57 8.65
C LYS A 297 -28.47 14.72 8.89
N VAL A 298 -27.44 14.84 8.04
CA VAL A 298 -26.17 14.14 8.24
C VAL A 298 -25.51 14.58 9.54
N MET A 299 -25.49 15.89 9.83
CA MET A 299 -24.97 16.42 11.09
C MET A 299 -25.73 15.92 12.33
N GLU A 300 -27.07 15.87 12.27
CA GLU A 300 -27.91 15.29 13.34
C GLU A 300 -27.60 13.78 13.54
N ARG A 301 -27.26 13.05 12.48
CA ARG A 301 -26.90 11.62 12.56
C ARG A 301 -25.47 11.40 13.06
N ILE A 302 -24.54 12.29 12.75
CA ILE A 302 -23.20 12.29 13.36
C ILE A 302 -23.30 12.55 14.87
N GLU A 303 -24.21 13.43 15.30
CA GLU A 303 -24.48 13.64 16.73
C GLU A 303 -24.95 12.34 17.40
N GLN A 304 -25.94 11.66 16.82
CA GLN A 304 -26.40 10.35 17.32
C GLN A 304 -25.31 9.27 17.31
N LEU A 305 -24.40 9.31 16.33
CA LEU A 305 -23.23 8.42 16.30
C LEU A 305 -22.34 8.67 17.52
N PHE A 306 -22.04 9.94 17.82
CA PHE A 306 -21.24 10.29 18.99
C PHE A 306 -21.93 9.97 20.30
N ASP A 307 -23.26 10.14 20.38
CA ASP A 307 -24.04 9.68 21.54
C ASP A 307 -23.87 8.16 21.76
N GLY A 308 -23.92 7.37 20.70
CA GLY A 308 -23.75 5.91 20.77
C GLY A 308 -22.34 5.47 21.19
N PHE A 309 -21.33 6.31 20.99
CA PHE A 309 -19.94 6.06 21.37
C PHE A 309 -19.48 6.90 22.57
N ALA A 310 -20.37 7.62 23.24
CA ALA A 310 -20.00 8.53 24.33
C ALA A 310 -19.38 7.79 25.51
N ASP A 311 -19.94 6.63 25.88
CA ASP A 311 -19.47 5.82 27.00
C ASP A 311 -18.17 5.07 26.68
N GLN A 312 -18.02 4.63 25.43
CA GLN A 312 -16.84 3.92 24.92
C GLN A 312 -16.39 4.53 23.59
N PRO A 313 -15.60 5.63 23.63
CA PRO A 313 -15.07 6.26 22.42
C PRO A 313 -14.22 5.26 21.62
N PRO A 314 -14.42 5.15 20.30
CA PRO A 314 -13.59 4.28 19.47
C PRO A 314 -12.16 4.81 19.40
N PHE A 315 -11.24 3.94 18.99
CA PHE A 315 -9.85 4.33 18.77
C PHE A 315 -9.74 5.36 17.64
N ALA A 316 -10.47 5.17 16.54
CA ALA A 316 -10.47 6.10 15.43
C ALA A 316 -11.83 6.23 14.72
N PHE A 317 -12.19 7.46 14.37
CA PHE A 317 -13.18 7.76 13.34
C PHE A 317 -12.48 8.11 12.03
N ILE A 318 -12.86 7.41 10.96
CA ILE A 318 -12.37 7.63 9.61
C ILE A 318 -13.53 8.19 8.78
N PHE A 319 -13.45 9.49 8.53
CA PHE A 319 -14.40 10.21 7.70
C PHE A 319 -13.85 10.33 6.29
N CYS A 320 -14.45 9.61 5.35
CA CYS A 320 -14.15 9.74 3.93
C CYS A 320 -15.15 10.67 3.27
N GLY A 321 -14.64 11.58 2.44
CA GLY A 321 -15.44 12.50 1.67
C GLY A 321 -16.38 11.80 0.68
N ASN A 322 -17.22 12.52 -0.03
CA ASN A 322 -17.19 13.98 -0.18
C ASN A 322 -17.76 14.68 1.05
N PHE A 323 -17.23 15.87 1.42
CA PHE A 323 -17.67 16.58 2.63
C PHE A 323 -18.74 17.64 2.39
N LEU A 324 -19.01 17.97 1.14
CA LEU A 324 -20.12 18.84 0.74
C LEU A 324 -21.05 18.09 -0.22
N SER A 325 -22.35 18.17 0.00
CA SER A 325 -23.39 17.59 -0.84
C SER A 325 -23.47 18.26 -2.21
N ARG A 326 -23.22 19.58 -2.25
CA ARG A 326 -23.32 20.42 -3.46
C ARG A 326 -22.14 21.40 -3.52
N PRO A 327 -20.96 20.99 -4.02
CA PRO A 327 -19.79 21.85 -4.04
C PRO A 327 -19.95 23.01 -5.05
N THR A 328 -20.02 24.24 -4.55
CA THR A 328 -20.06 25.47 -5.38
C THR A 328 -18.66 25.86 -5.81
N ALA A 329 -18.43 26.08 -7.11
CA ALA A 329 -17.08 26.28 -7.66
C ALA A 329 -16.31 27.46 -7.04
N ASN A 330 -16.95 28.62 -6.88
CA ASN A 330 -16.26 29.86 -6.49
C ASN A 330 -16.13 30.06 -4.98
N LEU A 331 -16.90 29.31 -4.18
CA LEU A 331 -16.97 29.45 -2.72
C LEU A 331 -16.60 28.17 -1.98
N TYR A 332 -16.13 27.14 -2.69
CA TYR A 332 -15.91 25.80 -2.14
C TYR A 332 -15.15 25.80 -0.81
N ILE A 333 -14.02 26.51 -0.72
CA ILE A 333 -13.21 26.54 0.52
C ILE A 333 -13.93 27.26 1.66
N ASN A 334 -14.75 28.28 1.37
CA ASN A 334 -15.54 28.98 2.39
C ASN A 334 -16.66 28.08 2.91
N ASP A 335 -17.43 27.47 2.01
CA ASP A 335 -18.51 26.53 2.34
C ASP A 335 -17.96 25.33 3.14
N LEU A 336 -16.82 24.79 2.70
CA LEU A 336 -16.13 23.70 3.38
C LEU A 336 -15.66 24.13 4.78
N SER A 337 -15.07 25.32 4.91
CA SER A 337 -14.62 25.85 6.20
C SER A 337 -15.79 26.05 7.16
N ASP A 338 -16.94 26.53 6.68
CA ASP A 338 -18.13 26.71 7.52
C ASP A 338 -18.74 25.37 7.95
N ALA A 339 -18.77 24.38 7.05
CA ALA A 339 -19.19 23.03 7.37
C ALA A 339 -18.27 22.40 8.46
N PHE A 340 -16.94 22.52 8.32
CA PHE A 340 -16.01 22.03 9.33
C PHE A 340 -16.06 22.81 10.65
N LYS A 341 -16.38 24.12 10.65
CA LYS A 341 -16.65 24.87 11.88
C LYS A 341 -17.86 24.32 12.62
N ASN A 342 -18.92 23.96 11.89
CA ASN A 342 -20.11 23.36 12.50
C ASN A 342 -19.83 21.96 13.04
N PHE A 343 -19.06 21.16 12.30
CA PHE A 343 -18.55 19.87 12.78
C PHE A 343 -17.70 20.02 14.05
N ALA A 344 -16.77 20.98 14.09
CA ALA A 344 -15.94 21.24 15.27
C ALA A 344 -16.78 21.65 16.49
N LYS A 345 -17.86 22.42 16.31
CA LYS A 345 -18.80 22.77 17.39
C LYS A 345 -19.57 21.56 17.89
N LEU A 346 -19.95 20.64 17.01
CA LEU A 346 -20.62 19.39 17.38
C LEU A 346 -19.68 18.49 18.20
N VAL A 347 -18.48 18.23 17.69
CA VAL A 347 -17.47 17.38 18.36
C VAL A 347 -17.10 17.94 19.75
N ALA A 348 -17.05 19.26 19.90
CA ALA A 348 -16.77 19.92 21.18
C ALA A 348 -17.78 19.60 22.30
N LYS A 349 -18.95 19.03 21.99
CA LYS A 349 -19.91 18.55 23.00
C LYS A 349 -19.47 17.25 23.68
N TYR A 350 -18.47 16.55 23.14
CA TYR A 350 -18.00 15.23 23.60
C TYR A 350 -16.51 15.29 24.00
N PRO A 351 -16.17 15.72 25.23
CA PRO A 351 -14.79 15.89 25.66
C PRO A 351 -13.95 14.61 25.58
N ASP A 352 -14.51 13.46 25.98
CA ASP A 352 -13.80 12.18 25.98
C ASP A 352 -13.44 11.72 24.56
N ILE A 353 -14.36 11.90 23.60
CA ILE A 353 -14.10 11.63 22.17
C ILE A 353 -13.00 12.58 21.65
N CYS A 354 -13.05 13.87 22.03
CA CYS A 354 -12.04 14.85 21.61
C CYS A 354 -10.63 14.52 22.10
N GLU A 355 -10.53 13.96 23.30
CA GLU A 355 -9.26 13.66 23.96
C GLU A 355 -8.70 12.29 23.55
N ARG A 356 -9.53 11.28 23.38
CA ARG A 356 -9.10 9.87 23.24
C ARG A 356 -9.14 9.34 21.81
N THR A 357 -10.00 9.88 20.95
CA THR A 357 -10.24 9.32 19.61
C THR A 357 -9.43 10.03 18.53
N HIS A 358 -8.87 9.24 17.61
CA HIS A 358 -8.23 9.73 16.39
C HIS A 358 -9.27 10.09 15.33
N PHE A 359 -9.19 11.30 14.77
CA PHE A 359 -10.03 11.72 13.65
C PHE A 359 -9.21 11.79 12.38
N ILE A 360 -9.57 10.97 11.40
CA ILE A 360 -8.88 10.87 10.11
C ILE A 360 -9.82 11.32 9.01
N PHE A 361 -9.46 12.37 8.29
CA PHE A 361 -10.24 12.91 7.18
C PHE A 361 -9.57 12.59 5.85
N VAL A 362 -10.27 11.84 5.00
CA VAL A 362 -9.79 11.42 3.67
C VAL A 362 -10.62 12.13 2.59
N PRO A 363 -10.02 12.92 1.68
CA PRO A 363 -10.76 13.67 0.69
C PRO A 363 -11.42 12.77 -0.37
N GLY A 364 -12.66 13.07 -0.76
CA GLY A 364 -13.40 12.36 -1.81
C GLY A 364 -13.33 13.02 -3.19
N PRO A 365 -13.68 12.32 -4.28
CA PRO A 365 -13.44 12.73 -5.67
C PRO A 365 -14.13 14.04 -6.12
N GLN A 366 -15.13 14.50 -5.39
CA GLN A 366 -15.84 15.76 -5.62
C GLN A 366 -15.38 16.92 -4.73
N ASP A 367 -14.53 16.63 -3.73
CA ASP A 367 -13.86 17.68 -2.96
C ASP A 367 -12.87 18.43 -3.86
N ARG A 368 -12.92 19.77 -3.87
CA ARG A 368 -12.26 20.61 -4.89
C ARG A 368 -11.00 21.33 -4.40
N HIS A 369 -10.49 20.99 -3.22
CA HIS A 369 -9.25 21.60 -2.69
C HIS A 369 -7.99 21.16 -3.46
N ALA A 370 -8.04 20.03 -4.14
CA ALA A 370 -6.94 19.46 -4.91
C ALA A 370 -7.39 18.99 -6.32
N PRO A 371 -6.48 18.86 -7.30
CA PRO A 371 -6.78 18.27 -8.60
C PRO A 371 -7.40 16.87 -8.49
N LYS A 372 -8.14 16.46 -9.53
CA LYS A 372 -8.71 15.10 -9.65
C LYS A 372 -7.67 14.11 -10.18
N ILE A 373 -6.49 14.09 -9.55
CA ILE A 373 -5.34 13.25 -9.91
C ILE A 373 -4.86 12.57 -8.62
N TYR A 374 -4.62 11.26 -8.66
CA TYR A 374 -4.19 10.48 -7.49
C TYR A 374 -2.67 10.29 -7.41
N PRO A 375 -2.06 10.26 -6.22
CA PRO A 375 -2.69 10.52 -4.92
C PRO A 375 -3.18 11.96 -4.78
N ARG A 376 -4.27 12.17 -4.05
CA ARG A 376 -4.83 13.50 -3.79
C ARG A 376 -4.28 14.04 -2.49
N ALA A 377 -3.89 15.32 -2.52
CA ALA A 377 -3.35 16.03 -1.36
C ALA A 377 -4.37 16.12 -0.21
N PRO A 378 -3.91 16.22 1.05
CA PRO A 378 -4.78 16.49 2.19
C PRO A 378 -5.48 17.85 2.10
N PHE A 379 -6.46 18.08 2.97
CA PHE A 379 -7.10 19.39 3.09
C PHE A 379 -6.10 20.48 3.54
N PRO A 380 -6.31 21.74 3.14
CA PRO A 380 -5.44 22.86 3.50
C PRO A 380 -5.32 23.09 5.02
N SER A 381 -4.24 23.76 5.43
CA SER A 381 -3.98 24.11 6.84
C SER A 381 -5.13 24.90 7.49
N THR A 382 -5.90 25.67 6.72
CA THR A 382 -7.10 26.36 7.21
C THR A 382 -8.09 25.42 7.89
N ILE A 383 -8.31 24.22 7.33
CA ILE A 383 -9.20 23.21 7.92
C ILE A 383 -8.57 22.61 9.19
N ASN A 384 -7.26 22.37 9.15
CA ASN A 384 -6.49 21.92 10.31
C ASN A 384 -6.63 22.90 11.49
N ASP A 385 -6.52 24.20 11.24
CA ASP A 385 -6.59 25.24 12.27
C ASP A 385 -7.98 25.40 12.88
N ILE A 386 -9.03 25.01 12.13
CA ILE A 386 -10.41 24.95 12.65
C ILE A 386 -10.56 23.77 13.62
N LEU A 387 -10.08 22.58 13.22
CA LEU A 387 -10.33 21.32 13.93
C LEU A 387 -9.39 21.09 15.11
N LYS A 388 -8.09 21.44 14.99
CA LYS A 388 -7.10 21.26 16.07
C LYS A 388 -7.42 22.01 17.36
N LYS A 389 -8.31 23.01 17.29
CA LYS A 389 -8.80 23.74 18.47
C LYS A 389 -9.70 22.92 19.38
N ARG A 390 -10.20 21.77 18.90
CA ARG A 390 -11.15 20.90 19.60
C ARG A 390 -10.69 19.45 19.63
N ILE A 391 -10.06 18.97 18.56
CA ILE A 391 -9.66 17.57 18.40
C ILE A 391 -8.17 17.42 18.70
N ARG A 392 -7.82 16.58 19.68
CA ARG A 392 -6.42 16.33 20.08
C ARG A 392 -5.66 15.53 19.02
N HIS A 393 -6.26 14.45 18.52
CA HIS A 393 -5.62 13.51 17.60
C HIS A 393 -6.20 13.66 16.17
N LEU A 394 -5.86 14.76 15.49
CA LEU A 394 -6.34 15.07 14.14
C LEU A 394 -5.34 14.68 13.05
N HIS A 395 -5.83 13.97 12.03
CA HIS A 395 -5.09 13.58 10.83
C HIS A 395 -5.84 14.03 9.57
N LEU A 396 -5.31 15.02 8.86
CA LEU A 396 -5.76 15.33 7.50
C LEU A 396 -4.91 14.52 6.54
N ALA A 397 -5.51 13.50 5.93
CA ALA A 397 -4.81 12.51 5.14
C ALA A 397 -4.94 12.75 3.63
N THR A 398 -4.04 12.14 2.85
CA THR A 398 -4.18 11.99 1.40
C THR A 398 -5.31 11.02 1.05
N ASN A 399 -5.68 10.96 -0.23
CA ASN A 399 -6.46 9.85 -0.77
C ASN A 399 -5.67 9.20 -1.91
N PRO A 400 -5.29 7.91 -1.83
CA PRO A 400 -5.50 7.00 -0.70
C PRO A 400 -4.67 7.38 0.54
N VAL A 401 -4.93 6.70 1.65
CA VAL A 401 -4.12 6.73 2.88
C VAL A 401 -3.91 5.30 3.37
N ARG A 402 -2.76 5.04 4.01
CA ARG A 402 -2.52 3.79 4.73
C ARG A 402 -2.47 4.04 6.23
N ILE A 403 -3.02 3.12 7.00
CA ILE A 403 -2.95 3.09 8.44
C ILE A 403 -2.20 1.84 8.84
N GLN A 404 -1.17 2.00 9.67
CA GLN A 404 -0.55 0.90 10.38
C GLN A 404 -1.07 0.93 11.80
N TYR A 405 -1.74 -0.15 12.22
CA TYR A 405 -2.17 -0.35 13.61
C TYR A 405 -1.63 -1.69 14.08
N CYS A 406 -0.76 -1.68 15.08
CA CYS A 406 0.00 -2.84 15.52
C CYS A 406 0.62 -3.58 14.33
N THR A 407 0.22 -4.82 14.08
CA THR A 407 0.72 -5.67 12.98
C THR A 407 -0.12 -5.56 11.70
N GLN A 408 -1.18 -4.78 11.73
CA GLN A 408 -2.14 -4.68 10.64
C GLN A 408 -1.90 -3.46 9.76
N GLU A 409 -2.14 -3.67 8.47
CA GLU A 409 -2.10 -2.66 7.44
C GLU A 409 -3.52 -2.47 6.88
N ILE A 410 -4.02 -1.25 6.99
CA ILE A 410 -5.34 -0.84 6.51
C ILE A 410 -5.15 0.19 5.42
N VAL A 411 -5.71 -0.05 4.23
CA VAL A 411 -5.63 0.87 3.10
C VAL A 411 -7.02 1.45 2.84
N ILE A 412 -7.14 2.78 2.87
CA ILE A 412 -8.40 3.47 2.64
C ILE A 412 -8.31 4.22 1.32
N PHE A 413 -9.31 4.01 0.47
CA PHE A 413 -9.40 4.67 -0.83
C PHE A 413 -10.83 5.13 -1.09
N ARG A 414 -10.99 6.45 -1.26
CA ARG A 414 -12.28 7.05 -1.57
C ARG A 414 -12.40 7.37 -3.05
N GLU A 415 -13.13 6.55 -3.80
CA GLU A 415 -13.45 6.79 -5.21
C GLU A 415 -14.74 6.06 -5.59
N ASP A 416 -15.45 6.57 -6.61
CA ASP A 416 -16.64 5.93 -7.19
C ASP A 416 -16.20 4.92 -8.28
N LEU A 417 -15.51 3.85 -7.86
CA LEU A 417 -14.87 2.88 -8.74
C LEU A 417 -15.88 2.02 -9.49
N LEU A 418 -16.92 1.53 -8.81
CA LEU A 418 -17.84 0.55 -9.39
C LEU A 418 -18.53 1.11 -10.64
N GLN A 419 -19.01 2.36 -10.55
CA GLN A 419 -19.66 3.02 -11.68
C GLN A 419 -18.71 3.20 -12.87
N LYS A 420 -17.43 3.54 -12.62
CA LYS A 420 -16.43 3.68 -13.68
C LYS A 420 -16.16 2.33 -14.34
N LEU A 421 -15.93 1.28 -13.56
CA LEU A 421 -15.68 -0.06 -14.09
C LEU A 421 -16.86 -0.59 -14.91
N CYS A 422 -18.10 -0.43 -14.44
CA CYS A 422 -19.29 -0.83 -15.19
C CYS A 422 -19.45 -0.06 -16.52
N ARG A 423 -19.00 1.20 -16.57
CA ARG A 423 -19.09 2.03 -17.78
C ARG A 423 -18.06 1.63 -18.84
N TYR A 424 -16.90 1.17 -18.41
CA TYR A 424 -15.72 1.00 -19.27
C TYR A 424 -15.29 -0.45 -19.47
N CYS A 425 -15.98 -1.40 -18.84
CA CYS A 425 -15.70 -2.79 -19.06
C CYS A 425 -16.06 -3.23 -20.49
N ILE A 426 -15.22 -4.07 -21.07
CA ILE A 426 -15.43 -4.73 -22.36
C ILE A 426 -16.71 -5.56 -22.34
N LYS A 427 -16.96 -6.23 -21.21
CA LYS A 427 -18.14 -7.04 -20.96
C LYS A 427 -18.59 -6.82 -19.52
N LEU A 428 -19.83 -6.38 -19.34
CA LEU A 428 -20.41 -6.22 -18.01
C LEU A 428 -20.64 -7.61 -17.38
N PRO A 429 -20.14 -7.87 -16.16
CA PRO A 429 -20.47 -9.09 -15.45
C PRO A 429 -21.97 -9.22 -15.21
N SER A 430 -22.49 -10.45 -15.27
CA SER A 430 -23.93 -10.72 -15.17
C SER A 430 -24.44 -10.81 -13.72
N ASP A 431 -23.54 -10.96 -12.76
CA ASP A 431 -23.82 -11.28 -11.35
C ASP A 431 -23.21 -10.22 -10.41
N ASN A 432 -22.75 -10.62 -9.23
CA ASN A 432 -22.45 -9.74 -8.09
C ASN A 432 -21.34 -8.70 -8.37
N LEU A 433 -21.69 -7.56 -8.97
CA LEU A 433 -20.76 -6.50 -9.39
C LEU A 433 -19.78 -6.05 -8.28
N PRO A 434 -20.22 -5.85 -7.02
CA PRO A 434 -19.29 -5.57 -5.92
C PRO A 434 -18.22 -6.64 -5.68
N MET A 435 -18.56 -7.93 -5.83
CA MET A 435 -17.59 -9.03 -5.71
C MET A 435 -16.58 -9.01 -6.87
N HIS A 436 -17.03 -8.70 -8.09
CA HIS A 436 -16.15 -8.50 -9.24
C HIS A 436 -15.18 -7.34 -9.02
N LEU A 437 -15.62 -6.25 -8.37
CA LEU A 437 -14.75 -5.14 -7.99
C LEU A 437 -13.67 -5.58 -7.00
N CYS A 438 -14.05 -6.28 -5.92
CA CYS A 438 -13.09 -6.79 -4.93
C CYS A 438 -12.04 -7.69 -5.58
N HIS A 439 -12.49 -8.65 -6.41
CA HIS A 439 -11.60 -9.52 -7.16
C HIS A 439 -10.66 -8.72 -8.08
N THR A 440 -11.17 -7.71 -8.78
CA THR A 440 -10.38 -6.86 -9.68
C THR A 440 -9.28 -6.11 -8.93
N LEU A 441 -9.56 -5.50 -7.78
CA LEU A 441 -8.55 -4.73 -7.03
C LEU A 441 -7.39 -5.61 -6.54
N VAL A 442 -7.72 -6.77 -5.97
CA VAL A 442 -6.73 -7.71 -5.42
C VAL A 442 -5.89 -8.33 -6.55
N THR A 443 -6.52 -8.76 -7.64
CA THR A 443 -5.85 -9.39 -8.78
C THR A 443 -5.09 -8.40 -9.67
N GLN A 444 -5.48 -7.12 -9.72
CA GLN A 444 -4.65 -6.09 -10.37
C GLN A 444 -3.56 -5.55 -9.45
N ALA A 445 -3.54 -5.92 -8.17
CA ALA A 445 -2.61 -5.39 -7.17
C ALA A 445 -2.59 -3.84 -7.12
N HIS A 446 -3.73 -3.20 -7.37
CA HIS A 446 -3.78 -1.76 -7.57
C HIS A 446 -5.14 -1.17 -7.18
N LEU A 447 -5.14 -0.04 -6.47
CA LEU A 447 -6.37 0.66 -6.04
C LEU A 447 -7.15 1.29 -7.20
N SER A 448 -6.44 1.71 -8.25
CA SER A 448 -7.02 2.33 -9.44
C SER A 448 -6.45 1.68 -10.71
N PRO A 449 -6.88 0.46 -11.05
CA PRO A 449 -6.33 -0.26 -12.21
C PRO A 449 -6.82 0.33 -13.54
N LEU A 450 -7.80 1.24 -13.50
CA LEU A 450 -8.41 1.94 -14.63
C LEU A 450 -7.40 2.75 -15.47
N PRO A 451 -7.71 3.02 -16.75
CA PRO A 451 -6.93 3.91 -17.61
C PRO A 451 -6.69 5.29 -17.01
N VAL A 452 -5.49 5.83 -17.22
CA VAL A 452 -5.06 7.14 -16.70
C VAL A 452 -5.95 8.29 -17.19
N TYR A 453 -6.58 8.18 -18.36
CA TYR A 453 -7.51 9.20 -18.85
C TYR A 453 -8.88 9.18 -18.12
N MET A 454 -9.22 8.08 -17.43
CA MET A 454 -10.44 7.95 -16.62
C MET A 454 -10.18 8.29 -15.15
N THR A 455 -9.07 7.81 -14.63
CA THR A 455 -8.59 8.05 -13.27
C THR A 455 -7.13 8.50 -13.35
N PRO A 456 -6.89 9.80 -13.53
CA PRO A 456 -5.55 10.34 -13.60
C PRO A 456 -4.73 10.03 -12.35
N ILE A 457 -3.46 9.66 -12.57
CA ILE A 457 -2.48 9.39 -11.53
C ILE A 457 -1.21 10.20 -11.79
N TYR A 458 -0.53 10.63 -10.73
CA TYR A 458 0.83 11.14 -10.80
C TYR A 458 1.75 9.95 -11.05
N TRP A 459 2.37 9.86 -12.22
CA TRP A 459 3.17 8.69 -12.63
C TRP A 459 4.31 8.39 -11.66
N SER A 460 4.95 9.43 -11.10
CA SER A 460 6.01 9.30 -10.10
C SER A 460 5.55 8.66 -8.79
N TYR A 461 4.23 8.62 -8.54
CA TYR A 461 3.60 8.13 -7.31
C TYR A 461 2.63 6.97 -7.54
N ASP A 462 2.73 6.25 -8.67
CA ASP A 462 1.89 5.07 -8.94
C ASP A 462 2.04 4.00 -7.85
N HIS A 463 3.26 3.81 -7.34
CA HIS A 463 3.57 2.84 -6.28
C HIS A 463 2.76 3.04 -5.01
N ALA A 464 2.36 4.29 -4.71
CA ALA A 464 1.55 4.58 -3.53
C ALA A 464 0.16 3.93 -3.61
N LEU A 465 -0.34 3.65 -4.82
CA LEU A 465 -1.62 3.00 -5.09
C LEU A 465 -1.51 1.46 -5.20
N HIS A 466 -0.31 0.88 -5.11
CA HIS A 466 -0.11 -0.56 -5.22
C HIS A 466 -0.68 -1.30 -4.00
N LEU A 467 -1.35 -2.42 -4.24
CA LEU A 467 -1.82 -3.37 -3.23
C LEU A 467 -0.88 -4.57 -3.17
N TYR A 468 0.40 -4.31 -2.95
CA TYR A 468 1.42 -5.35 -2.87
C TYR A 468 2.52 -5.00 -1.84
N PRO A 469 2.76 -5.87 -0.84
CA PRO A 469 1.96 -7.05 -0.48
C PRO A 469 0.49 -6.67 -0.21
N LEU A 470 -0.42 -7.65 -0.23
CA LEU A 470 -1.81 -7.38 0.14
C LEU A 470 -1.89 -6.89 1.60
N PRO A 471 -2.67 -5.84 1.89
CA PRO A 471 -2.94 -5.40 3.26
C PRO A 471 -3.91 -6.36 3.97
N ASP A 472 -4.14 -6.16 5.28
CA ASP A 472 -5.17 -6.94 6.00
C ASP A 472 -6.58 -6.43 5.68
N LEU A 473 -6.73 -5.12 5.49
CA LEU A 473 -8.03 -4.49 5.23
C LEU A 473 -7.92 -3.42 4.13
N ILE A 474 -8.79 -3.52 3.12
CA ILE A 474 -9.01 -2.48 2.12
C ILE A 474 -10.40 -1.88 2.34
N VAL A 475 -10.46 -0.57 2.56
CA VAL A 475 -11.70 0.19 2.70
C VAL A 475 -11.94 0.97 1.41
N VAL A 476 -12.72 0.37 0.53
CA VAL A 476 -13.18 0.99 -0.73
C VAL A 476 -14.41 1.82 -0.39
N CYS A 477 -14.21 3.08 -0.04
CA CYS A 477 -15.29 4.01 0.28
C CYS A 477 -15.99 4.41 -1.02
N ASP A 478 -16.93 3.62 -1.50
CA ASP A 478 -17.70 3.90 -2.73
C ASP A 478 -19.16 4.27 -2.34
N LYS A 479 -19.93 4.78 -3.31
CA LYS A 479 -21.34 5.16 -3.15
C LYS A 479 -22.29 3.98 -3.13
N PHE A 480 -21.88 2.83 -3.66
CA PHE A 480 -22.78 1.66 -3.71
C PHE A 480 -23.02 1.09 -2.31
N LYS A 481 -23.89 0.07 -2.23
CA LYS A 481 -24.28 -0.57 -0.97
C LYS A 481 -23.06 -1.09 -0.19
N SER A 482 -23.19 -1.09 1.15
CA SER A 482 -22.23 -1.74 2.05
C SER A 482 -21.93 -3.17 1.61
N ILE A 483 -20.64 -3.54 1.64
CA ILE A 483 -20.16 -4.90 1.41
C ILE A 483 -19.00 -5.25 2.35
N THR A 484 -18.85 -6.54 2.64
CA THR A 484 -17.67 -7.15 3.24
C THR A 484 -17.36 -8.40 2.44
N ASP A 485 -16.11 -8.55 2.00
CA ASP A 485 -15.62 -9.75 1.31
C ASP A 485 -14.19 -10.04 1.74
N THR A 486 -13.69 -11.25 1.47
CA THR A 486 -12.32 -11.65 1.81
C THR A 486 -11.71 -12.45 0.68
N ILE A 487 -10.58 -11.99 0.17
CA ILE A 487 -9.86 -12.61 -0.95
C ILE A 487 -8.38 -12.68 -0.59
N ALA A 488 -7.80 -13.89 -0.64
CA ALA A 488 -6.38 -14.11 -0.34
C ALA A 488 -5.92 -13.50 1.01
N ASP A 489 -6.72 -13.74 2.06
CA ASP A 489 -6.53 -13.25 3.44
C ASP A 489 -6.55 -11.72 3.60
N CYS A 490 -7.00 -11.00 2.57
CA CYS A 490 -7.27 -9.57 2.62
C CYS A 490 -8.78 -9.35 2.71
N THR A 491 -9.24 -8.67 3.76
CA THR A 491 -10.63 -8.24 3.90
C THR A 491 -10.84 -6.97 3.08
N ILE A 492 -11.92 -6.91 2.32
CA ILE A 492 -12.32 -5.72 1.56
C ILE A 492 -13.70 -5.30 2.03
N ILE A 493 -13.83 -4.03 2.40
CA ILE A 493 -15.10 -3.46 2.82
C ILE A 493 -15.43 -2.21 2.01
N ASN A 494 -16.72 -1.97 1.86
CA ASN A 494 -17.26 -0.66 1.54
C ASN A 494 -18.27 -0.31 2.64
N PRO A 495 -18.11 0.81 3.37
CA PRO A 495 -19.13 1.24 4.34
C PRO A 495 -20.44 1.69 3.66
N GLY A 496 -20.39 2.03 2.37
CA GLY A 496 -21.48 2.69 1.66
C GLY A 496 -21.58 4.18 2.00
N SER A 497 -22.36 4.92 1.21
CA SER A 497 -22.56 6.35 1.45
C SER A 497 -23.37 6.58 2.73
N PHE A 498 -22.80 7.24 3.73
CA PHE A 498 -23.48 7.60 4.96
C PHE A 498 -24.70 8.50 4.67
N ALA A 499 -24.55 9.48 3.79
CA ALA A 499 -25.64 10.40 3.45
C ALA A 499 -26.79 9.74 2.67
N ILE A 500 -26.50 8.76 1.80
CA ILE A 500 -27.49 8.19 0.86
C ILE A 500 -28.03 6.84 1.35
N ASN A 501 -27.20 6.00 1.96
CA ASN A 501 -27.51 4.61 2.28
C ASN A 501 -27.99 4.47 3.72
N LYS A 502 -28.93 5.34 4.11
CA LYS A 502 -29.60 5.32 5.41
C LYS A 502 -28.64 5.42 6.61
N TYR A 503 -27.57 6.22 6.50
CA TYR A 503 -26.62 6.46 7.58
C TYR A 503 -25.90 5.17 8.04
N CYS A 504 -25.56 4.31 7.09
CA CYS A 504 -24.76 3.12 7.33
C CYS A 504 -23.28 3.46 7.49
N PHE A 505 -22.61 2.70 8.35
CA PHE A 505 -21.18 2.77 8.59
C PHE A 505 -20.66 1.38 8.98
N LYS A 506 -19.35 1.21 9.04
CA LYS A 506 -18.72 -0.05 9.49
C LYS A 506 -17.85 0.16 10.69
N VAL A 507 -17.85 -0.81 11.59
CA VAL A 507 -16.93 -0.89 12.72
C VAL A 507 -15.99 -2.06 12.47
N TYR A 508 -14.69 -1.84 12.67
CA TYR A 508 -13.67 -2.87 12.61
C TYR A 508 -13.03 -3.05 13.97
N LEU A 509 -13.00 -4.30 14.43
CA LEU A 509 -12.37 -4.71 15.67
C LEU A 509 -11.03 -5.38 15.32
N PRO A 510 -9.88 -4.69 15.49
CA PRO A 510 -8.58 -5.20 15.06
C PRO A 510 -8.17 -6.46 15.81
N ALA A 511 -8.54 -6.62 17.09
CA ALA A 511 -8.18 -7.79 17.88
C ALA A 511 -8.77 -9.11 17.32
N THR A 512 -10.04 -9.09 16.91
CA THR A 512 -10.74 -10.25 16.33
C THR A 512 -10.75 -10.26 14.80
N ARG A 513 -10.38 -9.14 14.19
CA ARG A 513 -10.50 -8.85 12.74
C ARG A 513 -11.94 -8.90 12.23
N GLU A 514 -12.91 -8.69 13.12
CA GLU A 514 -14.34 -8.71 12.78
C GLU A 514 -14.80 -7.36 12.22
N ILE A 515 -15.76 -7.42 11.29
CA ILE A 515 -16.41 -6.27 10.69
C ILE A 515 -17.89 -6.28 11.07
N GLU A 516 -18.34 -5.23 11.73
CA GLU A 516 -19.74 -5.03 12.08
C GLU A 516 -20.39 -4.04 11.10
N ASP A 517 -21.51 -4.45 10.52
CA ASP A 517 -22.41 -3.56 9.77
C ASP A 517 -23.29 -2.80 10.75
N SER A 518 -23.18 -1.47 10.73
CA SER A 518 -23.94 -0.60 11.61
C SER A 518 -24.75 0.42 10.82
N GLN A 519 -25.88 0.83 11.39
CA GLN A 519 -26.78 1.80 10.77
C GLN A 519 -27.51 2.62 11.83
N ILE A 520 -27.56 3.93 11.65
CA ILE A 520 -28.33 4.81 12.53
C ILE A 520 -29.79 4.81 12.07
N THR A 521 -30.66 4.17 12.83
CA THR A 521 -32.10 4.12 12.54
C THR A 521 -32.78 5.44 12.92
N ASN A 522 -33.83 5.82 12.20
CA ASN A 522 -34.73 6.87 12.66
C ASN A 522 -35.45 6.34 13.91
N MET A 523 -35.19 6.93 15.09
CA MET A 523 -36.10 6.80 16.23
C MET A 523 -37.43 7.46 15.90
#